data_AF-A0A646HP70-F1
#
_entry.id   AF-A0A646HP70-F1
#
_cell.length_a   1.000
_cell.length_b   1.000
_cell.length_c   1.000
_cell.angle_alpha   90.00
_cell.angle_beta   90.00
_cell.angle_gamma   90.00
#
_symmetry.space_group_name_H-M   'P 1'
#
loop_
_entity.id
_entity.type
_entity.pdbx_description
1 polymer ?
#
loop_
_entity_poly.entity_id
_entity_poly.type
_entity_poly.pdbx_seq_one_letter_code
_entity_poly.pdbx_strand_id
1 'polypeptide(L)'
;MEIVIGIIIGLAIGFFVGKLMEAKSAGEEKTQLVAKAQVLAANIEQIKLHHASEVQSMKSQMENERLYAAKLRAESDQQWAQKLESLKQEMQRMTIEQQKVAAEQLAAKQSALQENNRLQMDELLKPIKEQFADFKKSVEESKTQNEVNKKELQNTFEATMKLFQQEQQQAVLNLKEQTEKIGSDAANLTKALKGDSKMQGDWGEMVLETILENSGLRKDEEFFIQENTKDEEGKNYRPDVIVRFPEGRSVVIDSKVSLTAYSDALAAEDEAEQERLMKAHALSVRKHIDELAAKDYSKLVDDAIGFVLMFIPNETSYIAAMKQQPDLSRYAYQKKIIIISPSNLLMALQLAYNLWQYDRQNKNVEKIVKTAADLYDKVAGFEDTFMSVGDLITRLSGTFDKARKQLYDGTGNVMRRVESLKGMGVTPKKQIKSLEES
;
A
#
# COMPACT_ATOMS: atom_id res chain seq x y z
N MET A 1 -80.15 -124.40 -66.40
CA MET A 1 -79.17 -123.35 -66.76
C MET A 1 -79.68 -121.93 -66.48
N GLU A 2 -80.99 -121.68 -66.42
CA GLU A 2 -81.56 -120.32 -66.30
C GLU A 2 -81.37 -119.65 -64.93
N ILE A 3 -81.41 -120.40 -63.82
CA ILE A 3 -81.27 -119.85 -62.46
C ILE A 3 -79.87 -119.25 -62.20
N VAL A 4 -78.83 -119.86 -62.78
CA VAL A 4 -77.43 -119.43 -62.58
C VAL A 4 -77.17 -118.08 -63.26
N ILE A 5 -77.79 -117.83 -64.43
CA ILE A 5 -77.66 -116.58 -65.17
C ILE A 5 -78.31 -115.41 -64.40
N GLY A 6 -79.48 -115.64 -63.80
CA GLY A 6 -80.16 -114.63 -62.99
C GLY A 6 -79.35 -114.17 -61.76
N ILE A 7 -78.65 -115.10 -61.10
CA ILE A 7 -77.79 -114.79 -59.95
C ILE A 7 -76.57 -113.96 -60.36
N ILE A 8 -75.93 -114.30 -61.49
CA ILE A 8 -74.77 -113.55 -61.99
C ILE A 8 -75.16 -112.12 -62.38
N ILE A 9 -76.31 -111.94 -63.04
CA ILE A 9 -76.82 -110.61 -63.39
C ILE A 9 -77.17 -109.80 -62.13
N GLY A 10 -77.82 -110.43 -61.14
CA GLY A 10 -78.12 -109.78 -59.86
C GLY A 10 -76.88 -109.32 -59.10
N LEU A 11 -75.83 -110.15 -59.07
CA LEU A 11 -74.54 -109.79 -58.45
C LEU A 11 -73.81 -108.69 -59.23
N ALA A 12 -73.84 -108.71 -60.55
CA ALA A 12 -73.23 -107.68 -61.38
C ALA A 12 -73.93 -106.32 -61.20
N ILE A 13 -75.27 -106.32 -61.18
CA ILE A 13 -76.06 -105.10 -60.90
C ILE A 13 -75.81 -104.62 -59.47
N GLY A 14 -75.83 -105.52 -58.48
CA GLY A 14 -75.56 -105.18 -57.08
C GLY A 14 -74.16 -104.58 -56.87
N PHE A 15 -73.14 -105.16 -57.53
CA PHE A 15 -71.77 -104.63 -57.50
C PHE A 15 -71.67 -103.26 -58.18
N PHE A 16 -72.33 -103.06 -59.32
CA PHE A 16 -72.30 -101.78 -60.03
C PHE A 16 -73.05 -100.68 -59.27
N VAL A 17 -74.21 -101.00 -58.68
CA VAL A 17 -74.98 -100.08 -57.83
C VAL A 17 -74.21 -99.76 -56.54
N GLY A 18 -73.58 -100.75 -55.91
CA GLY A 18 -72.72 -100.53 -54.73
C GLY A 18 -71.54 -99.61 -55.05
N LYS A 19 -70.86 -99.84 -56.19
CA LYS A 19 -69.74 -99.00 -56.63
C LYS A 19 -70.16 -97.57 -57.00
N LEU A 20 -71.37 -97.39 -57.54
CA LEU A 20 -71.93 -96.06 -57.82
C LEU A 20 -72.34 -95.31 -56.54
N MET A 21 -72.90 -96.00 -55.53
CA MET A 21 -73.21 -95.40 -54.23
C MET A 21 -71.93 -95.02 -53.47
N GLU A 22 -70.90 -95.84 -53.51
CA GLU A 22 -69.59 -95.55 -52.90
C GLU A 22 -68.91 -94.35 -53.60
N ALA A 23 -68.95 -94.29 -54.94
CA ALA A 23 -68.45 -93.14 -55.70
C ALA A 23 -69.23 -91.85 -55.40
N LYS A 24 -70.56 -91.94 -55.20
CA LYS A 24 -71.40 -90.81 -54.81
C LYS A 24 -71.07 -90.34 -53.38
N SER A 25 -70.99 -91.27 -52.43
CA SER A 25 -70.62 -90.98 -51.03
C SER A 25 -69.22 -90.35 -50.94
N ALA A 26 -68.24 -90.89 -51.67
CA ALA A 26 -66.89 -90.32 -51.74
C ALA A 26 -66.87 -88.94 -52.42
N GLY A 27 -67.74 -88.71 -53.41
CA GLY A 27 -67.93 -87.39 -54.04
C GLY A 27 -68.52 -86.34 -53.09
N GLU A 28 -69.52 -86.74 -52.29
CA GLU A 28 -70.15 -85.90 -51.26
C GLU A 28 -69.17 -85.60 -50.10
N GLU A 29 -68.38 -86.57 -49.67
CA GLU A 29 -67.35 -86.37 -48.64
C GLU A 29 -66.22 -85.46 -49.14
N LYS A 30 -65.75 -85.64 -50.39
CA LYS A 30 -64.76 -84.76 -51.01
C LYS A 30 -65.27 -83.33 -51.17
N THR A 31 -66.54 -83.13 -51.54
CA THR A 31 -67.13 -81.78 -51.64
C THR A 31 -67.28 -81.13 -50.26
N GLN A 32 -67.66 -81.88 -49.22
CA GLN A 32 -67.65 -81.37 -47.84
C GLN A 32 -66.25 -80.99 -47.36
N LEU A 33 -65.23 -81.79 -47.66
CA LEU A 33 -63.85 -81.49 -47.29
C LEU A 33 -63.32 -80.25 -48.00
N VAL A 34 -63.62 -80.07 -49.29
CA VAL A 34 -63.26 -78.86 -50.05
C VAL A 34 -63.98 -77.64 -49.50
N ALA A 35 -65.27 -77.75 -49.16
CA ALA A 35 -66.02 -76.65 -48.54
C ALA A 35 -65.45 -76.28 -47.17
N LYS A 36 -65.13 -77.27 -46.31
CA LYS A 36 -64.45 -77.03 -45.02
C LYS A 36 -63.08 -76.39 -45.20
N ALA A 37 -62.30 -76.83 -46.19
CA ALA A 37 -60.98 -76.26 -46.48
C ALA A 37 -61.08 -74.80 -46.99
N GLN A 38 -62.08 -74.48 -47.81
CA GLN A 38 -62.34 -73.11 -48.27
C GLN A 38 -62.78 -72.19 -47.11
N VAL A 39 -63.66 -72.66 -46.24
CA VAL A 39 -64.07 -71.91 -45.03
C VAL A 39 -62.88 -71.71 -44.09
N LEU A 40 -62.05 -72.73 -43.89
CA LEU A 40 -60.83 -72.61 -43.07
C LEU A 40 -59.84 -71.62 -43.68
N ALA A 41 -59.64 -71.65 -45.00
CA ALA A 41 -58.77 -70.71 -45.70
C ALA A 41 -59.28 -69.26 -45.58
N ALA A 42 -60.58 -69.04 -45.75
CA ALA A 42 -61.21 -67.73 -45.56
C ALA A 42 -61.06 -67.23 -44.11
N ASN A 43 -61.25 -68.10 -43.11
CA ASN A 43 -61.04 -67.75 -41.70
C ASN A 43 -59.58 -67.40 -41.41
N ILE A 44 -58.61 -68.14 -41.97
CA ILE A 44 -57.18 -67.84 -41.82
C ILE A 44 -56.83 -66.49 -42.44
N GLU A 45 -57.38 -66.18 -43.62
CA GLU A 45 -57.17 -64.90 -44.29
C GLU A 45 -57.77 -63.74 -43.49
N GLN A 46 -58.98 -63.93 -42.96
CA GLN A 46 -59.63 -62.95 -42.10
C GLN A 46 -58.83 -62.70 -40.80
N ILE A 47 -58.32 -63.76 -40.17
CA ILE A 47 -57.47 -63.65 -38.98
C ILE A 47 -56.16 -62.92 -39.31
N LYS A 48 -55.54 -63.20 -40.46
CA LYS A 48 -54.32 -62.50 -40.89
C LYS A 48 -54.57 -61.01 -41.12
N LEU A 49 -55.67 -60.65 -41.76
CA LEU A 49 -56.05 -59.25 -41.99
C LEU A 49 -56.34 -58.53 -40.67
N HIS A 50 -57.08 -59.17 -39.76
CA HIS A 50 -57.35 -58.63 -38.43
C HIS A 50 -56.04 -58.40 -37.66
N HIS A 51 -55.17 -59.41 -37.60
CA HIS A 51 -53.89 -59.33 -36.92
C HIS A 51 -52.97 -58.26 -37.53
N ALA A 52 -52.93 -58.13 -38.87
CA ALA A 52 -52.18 -57.08 -39.53
C ALA A 52 -52.69 -55.68 -39.16
N SER A 53 -54.01 -55.52 -39.07
CA SER A 53 -54.63 -54.26 -38.65
C SER A 53 -54.36 -53.92 -37.18
N GLU A 54 -54.40 -54.90 -36.28
CA GLU A 54 -54.05 -54.74 -34.86
C GLU A 54 -52.56 -54.37 -34.69
N VAL A 55 -51.66 -55.06 -35.38
CA VAL A 55 -50.22 -54.76 -35.34
C VAL A 55 -49.94 -53.34 -35.85
N GLN A 56 -50.63 -52.90 -36.91
CA GLN A 56 -50.47 -51.55 -37.44
C GLN A 56 -51.04 -50.48 -36.50
N SER A 57 -52.16 -50.76 -35.84
CA SER A 57 -52.74 -49.88 -34.82
C SER A 57 -51.81 -49.76 -33.62
N MET A 58 -51.31 -50.89 -33.11
CA MET A 58 -50.39 -50.93 -31.97
C MET A 58 -49.07 -50.24 -32.28
N LYS A 59 -48.54 -50.40 -33.49
CA LYS A 59 -47.33 -49.69 -33.94
C LYS A 59 -47.53 -48.18 -33.97
N SER A 60 -48.68 -47.72 -34.48
CA SER A 60 -49.04 -46.29 -34.49
C SER A 60 -49.20 -45.74 -33.07
N GLN A 61 -49.79 -46.52 -32.15
CA GLN A 61 -49.91 -46.13 -30.74
C GLN A 61 -48.54 -45.99 -30.07
N MET A 62 -47.65 -46.98 -30.25
CA MET A 62 -46.28 -46.93 -29.71
C MET A 62 -45.48 -45.74 -30.26
N GLU A 63 -45.65 -45.41 -31.55
CA GLU A 63 -44.97 -44.27 -32.16
C GLU A 63 -45.46 -42.94 -31.59
N ASN A 64 -46.78 -42.81 -31.38
CA ASN A 64 -47.38 -41.65 -30.71
C ASN A 64 -46.93 -41.53 -29.25
N GLU A 65 -46.90 -42.62 -28.48
CA GLU A 65 -46.37 -42.62 -27.11
C GLU A 65 -44.90 -42.22 -27.06
N ARG A 66 -44.10 -42.72 -28.01
CA ARG A 66 -42.68 -42.36 -28.12
C ARG A 66 -42.49 -40.87 -28.44
N LEU A 67 -43.28 -40.32 -29.36
CA LEU A 67 -43.26 -38.89 -29.69
C LEU A 67 -43.70 -38.04 -28.50
N TYR A 68 -44.74 -38.47 -27.79
CA TYR A 68 -45.21 -37.79 -26.58
C TYR A 68 -44.15 -37.81 -25.48
N ALA A 69 -43.52 -38.96 -25.22
CA ALA A 69 -42.43 -39.09 -24.25
C ALA A 69 -41.20 -38.26 -24.64
N ALA A 70 -40.87 -38.17 -25.93
CA ALA A 70 -39.77 -37.33 -26.41
C ALA A 70 -40.08 -35.84 -26.23
N LYS A 71 -41.31 -35.41 -26.50
CA LYS A 71 -41.77 -34.03 -26.27
C LYS A 71 -41.73 -33.67 -24.79
N LEU A 72 -42.21 -34.54 -23.92
CA LEU A 72 -42.23 -34.32 -22.47
C LEU A 72 -40.80 -34.21 -21.89
N ARG A 73 -39.86 -35.04 -22.40
CA ARG A 73 -38.44 -34.91 -22.05
C ARG A 73 -37.85 -33.58 -22.51
N ALA A 74 -38.12 -33.16 -23.75
CA ALA A 74 -37.62 -31.90 -24.26
C ALA A 74 -38.16 -30.69 -23.47
N GLU A 75 -39.44 -30.69 -23.10
CA GLU A 75 -40.05 -29.66 -22.25
C GLU A 75 -39.44 -29.65 -20.84
N SER A 76 -39.24 -30.83 -20.24
CA SER A 76 -38.57 -30.98 -18.94
C SER A 76 -37.11 -30.49 -18.97
N ASP A 77 -36.34 -30.85 -20.00
CA ASP A 77 -34.96 -30.43 -20.17
C ASP A 77 -34.85 -28.91 -20.37
N GLN A 78 -35.80 -28.32 -21.11
CA GLN A 78 -35.85 -26.88 -21.32
C GLN A 78 -36.19 -26.13 -20.02
N GLN A 79 -37.15 -26.64 -19.23
CA GLN A 79 -37.46 -26.08 -17.91
C GLN A 79 -36.28 -26.22 -16.95
N TRP A 80 -35.57 -27.35 -16.99
CA TRP A 80 -34.39 -27.57 -16.16
C TRP A 80 -33.25 -26.62 -16.53
N ALA A 81 -33.00 -26.43 -17.83
CA ALA A 81 -31.99 -25.48 -18.31
C ALA A 81 -32.33 -24.03 -17.92
N GLN A 82 -33.59 -23.61 -18.04
CA GLN A 82 -34.03 -22.29 -17.59
C GLN A 82 -33.85 -22.10 -16.09
N LYS A 83 -34.19 -23.12 -15.29
CA LYS A 83 -34.06 -23.09 -13.84
C LYS A 83 -32.59 -23.05 -13.40
N LEU A 84 -31.71 -23.77 -14.10
CA LEU A 84 -30.27 -23.76 -13.84
C LEU A 84 -29.66 -22.38 -14.15
N GLU A 85 -30.07 -21.76 -15.26
CA GLU A 85 -29.61 -20.43 -15.65
C GLU A 85 -30.11 -19.35 -14.69
N SER A 86 -31.38 -19.41 -14.26
CA SER A 86 -31.90 -18.47 -13.25
C SER A 86 -31.16 -18.60 -11.92
N LEU A 87 -30.89 -19.84 -11.47
CA LEU A 87 -30.14 -20.10 -10.23
C LEU A 87 -28.71 -19.57 -10.32
N LYS A 88 -28.06 -19.72 -11.49
CA LYS A 88 -26.72 -19.19 -11.74
C LYS A 88 -26.70 -17.66 -11.70
N GLN A 89 -27.69 -17.00 -12.30
CA GLN A 89 -27.83 -15.54 -12.25
C GLN A 89 -28.10 -15.03 -10.83
N GLU A 90 -28.93 -15.74 -10.07
CA GLU A 90 -29.24 -15.40 -8.68
C GLU A 90 -28.01 -15.57 -7.77
N MET A 91 -27.24 -16.65 -7.95
CA MET A 91 -25.96 -16.87 -7.28
C MET A 91 -24.93 -15.78 -7.65
N GLN A 92 -24.85 -15.37 -8.92
CA GLN A 92 -23.98 -14.27 -9.33
C GLN A 92 -24.39 -12.94 -8.70
N ARG A 93 -25.69 -12.61 -8.71
CA ARG A 93 -26.20 -11.41 -8.03
C ARG A 93 -25.91 -11.44 -6.54
N MET A 94 -26.15 -12.56 -5.87
CA MET A 94 -25.86 -12.74 -4.45
C MET A 94 -24.37 -12.55 -4.14
N THR A 95 -23.49 -13.05 -5.00
CA THR A 95 -22.03 -12.89 -4.84
C THR A 95 -21.61 -11.43 -4.97
N ILE A 96 -22.15 -10.71 -5.97
CA ILE A 96 -21.87 -9.28 -6.18
C ILE A 96 -22.42 -8.44 -5.02
N GLU A 97 -23.64 -8.74 -4.56
CA GLU A 97 -24.26 -8.07 -3.42
C GLU A 97 -23.46 -8.31 -2.13
N GLN A 98 -23.01 -9.54 -1.87
CA GLN A 98 -22.16 -9.87 -0.74
C GLN A 98 -20.81 -9.16 -0.79
N GLN A 99 -20.16 -9.11 -1.97
CA GLN A 99 -18.91 -8.36 -2.14
C GLN A 99 -19.11 -6.86 -1.90
N LYS A 100 -20.22 -6.29 -2.40
CA LYS A 100 -20.55 -4.88 -2.19
C LYS A 100 -20.83 -4.57 -0.72
N VAL A 101 -21.64 -5.39 -0.04
CA VAL A 101 -21.94 -5.24 1.39
C VAL A 101 -20.67 -5.43 2.23
N ALA A 102 -19.80 -6.38 1.88
CA ALA A 102 -18.52 -6.58 2.55
C ALA A 102 -17.60 -5.37 2.37
N ALA A 103 -17.50 -4.81 1.16
CA ALA A 103 -16.72 -3.61 0.86
C ALA A 103 -17.26 -2.38 1.59
N GLU A 104 -18.58 -2.18 1.62
CA GLU A 104 -19.23 -1.07 2.32
C GLU A 104 -19.08 -1.21 3.85
N GLN A 105 -19.22 -2.42 4.40
CA GLN A 105 -18.98 -2.67 5.82
C GLN A 105 -17.50 -2.50 6.20
N LEU A 106 -16.57 -2.91 5.33
CA LEU A 106 -15.14 -2.73 5.56
C LEU A 106 -14.79 -1.24 5.53
N ALA A 107 -15.30 -0.49 4.56
CA ALA A 107 -15.12 0.96 4.47
C ALA A 107 -15.71 1.71 5.67
N ALA A 108 -16.93 1.34 6.10
CA ALA A 108 -17.57 1.93 7.28
C ALA A 108 -16.82 1.60 8.57
N LYS A 109 -16.37 0.34 8.74
CA LYS A 109 -15.54 -0.07 9.89
C LYS A 109 -14.19 0.62 9.88
N GLN A 110 -13.55 0.78 8.72
CA GLN A 110 -12.28 1.45 8.57
C GLN A 110 -12.42 2.95 8.90
N SER A 111 -13.48 3.62 8.44
CA SER A 111 -13.74 5.01 8.80
C SER A 111 -14.02 5.20 10.29
N ALA A 112 -14.78 4.30 10.92
CA ALA A 112 -15.03 4.33 12.36
C ALA A 112 -13.77 4.02 13.20
N LEU A 113 -12.89 3.13 12.71
CA LEU A 113 -11.59 2.84 13.31
C LEU A 113 -10.62 4.02 13.18
N GLN A 114 -10.68 4.77 12.08
CA GLN A 114 -9.89 6.00 11.89
C GLN A 114 -10.32 7.10 12.87
N GLU A 115 -11.63 7.28 13.09
CA GLU A 115 -12.16 8.21 14.11
C GLU A 115 -11.66 7.83 15.51
N ASN A 116 -11.68 6.52 15.84
CA ASN A 116 -11.21 6.00 17.12
C ASN A 116 -9.68 6.12 17.27
N ASN A 117 -8.92 5.83 16.20
CA ASN A 117 -7.48 6.07 16.15
C ASN A 117 -7.15 7.56 16.37
N ARG A 118 -7.95 8.49 15.81
CA ARG A 118 -7.75 9.93 16.02
C ARG A 118 -7.98 10.33 17.48
N LEU A 119 -9.00 9.77 18.12
CA LEU A 119 -9.31 10.02 19.53
C LEU A 119 -8.25 9.43 20.48
N GLN A 120 -7.80 8.20 20.23
CA GLN A 120 -6.70 7.57 20.99
C GLN A 120 -5.37 8.29 20.73
N MET A 121 -5.15 8.78 19.52
CA MET A 121 -3.98 9.60 19.18
C MET A 121 -3.99 10.93 19.93
N ASP A 122 -5.14 11.57 20.11
CA ASP A 122 -5.21 12.81 20.90
C ASP A 122 -4.86 12.58 22.39
N GLU A 123 -5.13 11.37 22.90
CA GLU A 123 -4.75 10.93 24.25
C GLU A 123 -3.25 10.57 24.33
N LEU A 124 -2.68 9.92 23.31
CA LEU A 124 -1.24 9.60 23.20
C LEU A 124 -0.37 10.82 22.90
N LEU A 125 -0.90 11.81 22.19
CA LEU A 125 -0.23 13.08 21.91
C LEU A 125 -0.34 14.05 23.08
N LYS A 126 -1.21 13.80 24.06
CA LYS A 126 -1.39 14.68 25.22
C LYS A 126 -0.10 14.89 26.03
N PRO A 127 0.69 13.86 26.37
CA PRO A 127 1.98 14.01 27.04
C PRO A 127 3.03 14.70 26.16
N ILE A 128 3.00 14.46 24.85
CA ILE A 128 3.90 15.14 23.88
C ILE A 128 3.52 16.61 23.76
N LYS A 129 2.23 16.95 23.71
CA LYS A 129 1.70 18.33 23.72
C LYS A 129 2.04 19.03 25.04
N GLU A 130 1.97 18.35 26.17
CA GLU A 130 2.36 18.86 27.49
C GLU A 130 3.87 19.10 27.57
N GLN A 131 4.71 18.16 27.11
CA GLN A 131 6.17 18.35 27.04
C GLN A 131 6.59 19.40 25.99
N PHE A 132 5.84 19.54 24.89
CA PHE A 132 6.03 20.63 23.93
C PHE A 132 5.57 21.97 24.50
N ALA A 133 4.55 21.99 25.36
CA ALA A 133 4.13 23.20 26.06
C ALA A 133 5.18 23.61 27.10
N ASP A 134 5.79 22.66 27.79
CA ASP A 134 6.93 22.90 28.69
C ASP A 134 8.18 23.35 27.93
N PHE A 135 8.46 22.77 26.75
CA PHE A 135 9.52 23.23 25.86
C PHE A 135 9.24 24.65 25.33
N LYS A 136 8.00 24.93 24.90
CA LYS A 136 7.55 26.26 24.49
C LYS A 136 7.68 27.25 25.63
N LYS A 137 7.35 26.87 26.85
CA LYS A 137 7.53 27.69 28.06
C LYS A 137 9.01 27.93 28.35
N SER A 138 9.86 26.92 28.18
CA SER A 138 11.32 27.05 28.30
C SER A 138 11.93 27.96 27.22
N VAL A 139 11.34 28.00 26.02
CA VAL A 139 11.69 28.92 24.93
C VAL A 139 11.13 30.34 25.19
N GLU A 140 9.92 30.47 25.73
CA GLU A 140 9.33 31.75 26.16
C GLU A 140 10.06 32.37 27.37
N GLU A 141 10.63 31.53 28.25
CA GLU A 141 11.44 31.94 29.40
C GLU A 141 12.91 32.25 29.02
N SER A 142 13.36 31.82 27.84
CA SER A 142 14.66 32.19 27.26
C SER A 142 14.62 33.65 26.80
N LYS A 143 15.06 34.53 27.72
CA LYS A 143 15.08 35.99 27.62
C LYS A 143 15.70 36.48 26.31
N THR A 144 14.86 36.83 25.34
CA THR A 144 15.22 37.82 24.33
C THR A 144 14.24 38.98 24.40
N GLN A 145 14.81 40.15 24.68
CA GLN A 145 14.17 41.36 25.13
C GLN A 145 13.54 42.08 23.94
N ASN A 146 12.25 41.84 23.62
CA ASN A 146 11.42 42.69 22.77
C ASN A 146 9.93 42.26 22.79
N GLU A 147 9.06 43.06 23.43
CA GLU A 147 7.61 42.78 23.55
C GLU A 147 6.86 42.80 22.21
N VAL A 148 7.42 43.44 21.18
CA VAL A 148 6.83 43.55 19.82
C VAL A 148 6.83 42.18 19.10
N ASN A 149 7.82 41.32 19.36
CA ASN A 149 7.90 40.00 18.73
C ASN A 149 6.87 39.00 19.27
N LYS A 150 6.31 39.22 20.47
CA LYS A 150 5.41 38.24 21.12
C LYS A 150 4.06 38.09 20.42
N LYS A 151 3.49 39.20 19.91
CA LYS A 151 2.23 39.19 19.15
C LYS A 151 2.43 38.66 17.72
N GLU A 152 3.54 39.01 17.08
CA GLU A 152 3.87 38.46 15.76
C GLU A 152 4.20 36.95 15.85
N LEU A 153 4.91 36.50 16.88
CA LEU A 153 5.15 35.07 17.16
C LEU A 153 3.87 34.32 17.48
N GLN A 154 2.91 34.90 18.21
CA GLN A 154 1.62 34.27 18.46
C GLN A 154 0.76 34.16 17.20
N ASN A 155 0.69 35.23 16.40
CA ASN A 155 -0.09 35.24 15.16
C ASN A 155 0.54 34.33 14.09
N THR A 156 1.88 34.29 14.00
CA THR A 156 2.59 33.35 13.13
C THR A 156 2.44 31.92 13.63
N PHE A 157 2.50 31.67 14.93
CA PHE A 157 2.25 30.34 15.51
C PHE A 157 0.83 29.84 15.27
N GLU A 158 -0.20 30.69 15.41
CA GLU A 158 -1.59 30.34 15.06
C GLU A 158 -1.77 30.12 13.55
N ALA A 159 -1.16 30.96 12.71
CA ALA A 159 -1.19 30.80 11.26
C ALA A 159 -0.48 29.50 10.83
N THR A 160 0.68 29.19 11.44
CA THR A 160 1.42 27.94 11.24
C THR A 160 0.63 26.74 11.76
N MET A 161 -0.10 26.85 12.89
CA MET A 161 -0.98 25.79 13.39
C MET A 161 -2.21 25.55 12.49
N LYS A 162 -2.74 26.60 11.86
CA LYS A 162 -3.82 26.48 10.88
C LYS A 162 -3.32 25.88 9.57
N LEU A 163 -2.16 26.33 9.08
CA LEU A 163 -1.49 25.72 7.93
C LEU A 163 -1.16 24.24 8.24
N PHE A 164 -0.72 23.95 9.45
CA PHE A 164 -0.44 22.61 9.95
C PHE A 164 -1.68 21.72 9.97
N GLN A 165 -2.86 22.22 10.36
CA GLN A 165 -4.12 21.46 10.26
C GLN A 165 -4.55 21.22 8.80
N GLN A 166 -4.30 22.19 7.93
CA GLN A 166 -4.69 22.12 6.52
C GLN A 166 -3.75 21.22 5.71
N GLU A 167 -2.43 21.34 5.93
CA GLU A 167 -1.42 20.41 5.42
C GLU A 167 -1.54 19.03 6.06
N GLN A 168 -1.94 18.91 7.35
CA GLN A 168 -2.29 17.61 7.92
C GLN A 168 -3.44 16.96 7.16
N GLN A 169 -4.52 17.68 6.86
CA GLN A 169 -5.63 17.10 6.10
C GLN A 169 -5.19 16.63 4.71
N GLN A 170 -4.32 17.39 4.04
CA GLN A 170 -3.83 17.04 2.72
C GLN A 170 -2.79 15.90 2.76
N ALA A 171 -1.89 15.93 3.74
CA ALA A 171 -0.95 14.84 4.02
C ALA A 171 -1.73 13.58 4.37
N VAL A 172 -2.71 13.62 5.27
CA VAL A 172 -3.58 12.48 5.61
C VAL A 172 -4.28 11.91 4.38
N LEU A 173 -4.68 12.72 3.40
CA LEU A 173 -5.25 12.24 2.13
C LEU A 173 -4.22 11.53 1.23
N ASN A 174 -3.01 12.09 1.07
CA ASN A 174 -1.94 11.44 0.30
C ASN A 174 -1.39 10.19 1.03
N LEU A 175 -1.36 10.25 2.36
CA LEU A 175 -1.01 9.16 3.26
C LEU A 175 -2.05 8.05 3.23
N LYS A 176 -3.32 8.37 2.99
CA LYS A 176 -4.39 7.37 2.80
C LYS A 176 -4.10 6.49 1.58
N GLU A 177 -3.77 7.07 0.44
CA GLU A 177 -3.42 6.29 -0.76
C GLU A 177 -2.15 5.46 -0.57
N GLN A 178 -1.11 6.03 0.06
CA GLN A 178 0.13 5.30 0.32
C GLN A 178 -0.05 4.19 1.38
N THR A 179 -0.82 4.45 2.44
CA THR A 179 -1.15 3.48 3.49
C THR A 179 -2.02 2.35 2.95
N GLU A 180 -3.03 2.64 2.12
CA GLU A 180 -3.88 1.62 1.51
C GLU A 180 -3.06 0.69 0.62
N LYS A 181 -2.09 1.25 -0.12
CA LYS A 181 -1.17 0.47 -0.96
C LYS A 181 -0.24 -0.39 -0.12
N ILE A 182 0.46 0.20 0.87
CA ILE A 182 1.36 -0.50 1.80
C ILE A 182 0.62 -1.57 2.61
N GLY A 183 -0.60 -1.28 3.07
CA GLY A 183 -1.44 -2.23 3.79
C GLY A 183 -1.88 -3.42 2.92
N SER A 184 -2.20 -3.17 1.66
CA SER A 184 -2.53 -4.25 0.71
C SER A 184 -1.30 -5.11 0.36
N ASP A 185 -0.15 -4.46 0.17
CA ASP A 185 1.12 -5.13 -0.11
C ASP A 185 1.57 -5.95 1.11
N ALA A 186 1.40 -5.41 2.32
CA ALA A 186 1.65 -6.09 3.58
C ALA A 186 0.76 -7.33 3.75
N ALA A 187 -0.54 -7.25 3.47
CA ALA A 187 -1.46 -8.38 3.60
C ALA A 187 -1.14 -9.50 2.60
N ASN A 188 -0.87 -9.14 1.34
CA ASN A 188 -0.50 -10.08 0.29
C ASN A 188 0.86 -10.75 0.58
N LEU A 189 1.84 -9.97 1.05
CA LEU A 189 3.17 -10.49 1.34
C LEU A 189 3.22 -11.29 2.66
N THR A 190 2.44 -10.92 3.68
CA THR A 190 2.26 -11.73 4.90
C THR A 190 1.76 -13.13 4.55
N LYS A 191 0.84 -13.22 3.57
CA LYS A 191 0.35 -14.50 3.05
C LYS A 191 1.42 -15.28 2.27
N ALA A 192 2.29 -14.58 1.55
CA ALA A 192 3.38 -15.19 0.78
C ALA A 192 4.58 -15.64 1.65
N LEU A 193 4.85 -14.94 2.76
CA LEU A 193 5.95 -15.20 3.70
C LEU A 193 5.51 -16.05 4.90
N LYS A 194 4.38 -16.75 4.81
CA LYS A 194 3.85 -17.57 5.91
C LYS A 194 4.83 -18.71 6.23
N GLY A 195 5.33 -18.73 7.47
CA GLY A 195 6.19 -19.80 7.99
C GLY A 195 7.69 -19.48 8.06
N ASP A 196 8.15 -18.37 7.46
CA ASP A 196 9.54 -17.92 7.57
C ASP A 196 9.66 -16.68 8.47
N SER A 197 9.92 -16.92 9.75
CA SER A 197 10.05 -15.86 10.76
C SER A 197 11.19 -14.87 10.48
N LYS A 198 12.24 -15.31 9.76
CA LYS A 198 13.39 -14.45 9.45
C LYS A 198 13.04 -13.51 8.31
N MET A 199 12.48 -14.04 7.22
CA MET A 199 12.04 -13.21 6.10
C MET A 199 10.96 -12.20 6.50
N GLN A 200 10.09 -12.57 7.45
CA GLN A 200 9.11 -11.64 8.02
C GLN A 200 9.77 -10.49 8.78
N GLY A 201 10.81 -10.76 9.58
CA GLY A 201 11.60 -9.74 10.27
C GLY A 201 12.31 -8.80 9.29
N ASP A 202 13.04 -9.37 8.33
CA ASP A 202 13.76 -8.61 7.30
C ASP A 202 12.82 -7.70 6.49
N TRP A 203 11.61 -8.18 6.19
CA TRP A 203 10.58 -7.35 5.53
C TRP A 203 10.06 -6.23 6.43
N GLY A 204 9.84 -6.50 7.72
CA GLY A 204 9.45 -5.47 8.67
C GLY A 204 10.49 -4.35 8.78
N GLU A 205 11.77 -4.68 8.75
CA GLU A 205 12.88 -3.71 8.70
C GLU A 205 12.88 -2.91 7.39
N MET A 206 12.69 -3.58 6.25
CA MET A 206 12.60 -2.93 4.93
C MET A 206 11.45 -1.91 4.86
N VAL A 207 10.27 -2.26 5.39
CA VAL A 207 9.12 -1.33 5.45
C VAL A 207 9.43 -0.14 6.33
N LEU A 208 10.08 -0.36 7.48
CA LEU A 208 10.49 0.70 8.38
C LEU A 208 11.48 1.66 7.70
N GLU A 209 12.51 1.15 7.05
CA GLU A 209 13.49 1.94 6.28
C GLU A 209 12.80 2.76 5.18
N THR A 210 11.89 2.13 4.43
CA THR A 210 11.14 2.78 3.36
C THR A 210 10.28 3.94 3.88
N ILE A 211 9.65 3.79 5.04
CA ILE A 211 8.83 4.86 5.66
C ILE A 211 9.71 6.03 6.10
N LEU A 212 10.89 5.75 6.68
CA LEU A 212 11.83 6.79 7.11
C LEU A 212 12.36 7.60 5.94
N GLU A 213 12.78 6.93 4.86
CA GLU A 213 13.26 7.59 3.64
C GLU A 213 12.16 8.42 2.97
N ASN A 214 10.95 7.87 2.85
CA ASN A 214 9.81 8.58 2.26
C ASN A 214 9.35 9.78 3.11
N SER A 215 9.64 9.76 4.42
CA SER A 215 9.41 10.90 5.32
C SER A 215 10.45 12.01 5.14
N GLY A 216 11.44 11.84 4.26
CA GLY A 216 12.48 12.81 3.96
C GLY A 216 13.69 12.77 4.89
N LEU A 217 13.81 11.74 5.75
CA LEU A 217 15.01 11.55 6.56
C LEU A 217 16.12 10.91 5.70
N ARG A 218 17.38 11.27 5.97
CA ARG A 218 18.54 10.68 5.30
C ARG A 218 19.24 9.68 6.21
N LYS A 219 19.59 8.55 5.60
CA LYS A 219 20.37 7.50 6.23
C LYS A 219 21.76 8.04 6.60
N ASP A 220 22.26 7.60 7.74
CA ASP A 220 23.54 8.01 8.33
C ASP A 220 23.65 9.49 8.72
N GLU A 221 22.56 10.25 8.63
CA GLU A 221 22.44 11.62 9.14
C GLU A 221 21.32 11.75 10.18
N GLU A 222 20.07 11.55 9.76
CA GLU A 222 18.89 11.65 10.64
C GLU A 222 18.44 10.29 11.17
N PHE A 223 18.73 9.19 10.49
CA PHE A 223 18.48 7.84 11.00
C PHE A 223 19.62 6.88 10.71
N PHE A 224 19.81 5.92 11.61
CA PHE A 224 20.92 4.97 11.62
C PHE A 224 20.35 3.57 11.79
N ILE A 225 20.79 2.65 10.93
CA ILE A 225 20.30 1.26 10.92
C ILE A 225 21.30 0.36 11.62
N GLN A 226 20.81 -0.47 12.55
CA GLN A 226 21.57 -1.53 13.19
C GLN A 226 22.95 -1.09 13.73
N GLU A 227 23.01 0.10 14.34
CA GLU A 227 24.23 0.61 14.98
C GLU A 227 24.57 -0.28 16.19
N ASN A 228 25.82 -0.78 16.27
CA ASN A 228 26.22 -1.61 17.40
C ASN A 228 26.41 -0.72 18.63
N THR A 229 25.52 -0.88 19.60
CA THR A 229 25.64 -0.23 20.90
C THR A 229 26.12 -1.25 21.94
N LYS A 230 27.07 -0.86 22.78
CA LYS A 230 27.55 -1.71 23.88
C LYS A 230 26.99 -1.19 25.19
N ASP A 231 26.51 -2.08 26.04
CA ASP A 231 26.22 -1.73 27.42
C ASP A 231 27.51 -1.60 28.24
N GLU A 232 27.36 -1.15 29.50
CA GLU A 232 28.47 -1.03 30.46
C GLU A 232 29.16 -2.38 30.76
N GLU A 233 28.51 -3.52 30.50
CA GLU A 233 29.03 -4.88 30.67
C GLU A 233 29.67 -5.45 29.39
N GLY A 234 29.70 -4.68 28.29
CA GLY A 234 30.27 -5.06 27.00
C GLY A 234 29.37 -5.96 26.13
N LYS A 235 28.11 -6.15 26.51
CA LYS A 235 27.11 -6.89 25.73
C LYS A 235 26.60 -6.02 24.58
N ASN A 236 26.61 -6.57 23.37
CA ASN A 236 26.10 -5.88 22.20
C ASN A 236 24.57 -5.86 22.23
N TYR A 237 24.01 -4.67 22.17
CA TYR A 237 22.61 -4.40 21.85
C TYR A 237 22.56 -3.71 20.50
N ARG A 238 21.64 -4.17 19.66
CA ARG A 238 21.51 -3.69 18.30
C ARG A 238 20.04 -3.32 18.08
N PRO A 239 19.66 -2.05 18.30
CA PRO A 239 18.36 -1.58 17.87
C PRO A 239 18.26 -1.65 16.35
N ASP A 240 17.06 -1.85 15.82
CA ASP A 240 16.87 -1.94 14.37
C ASP A 240 17.13 -0.57 13.73
N VAL A 241 16.56 0.50 14.31
CA VAL A 241 16.78 1.88 13.87
C VAL A 241 16.91 2.84 15.05
N ILE A 242 17.82 3.80 14.93
CA ILE A 242 17.91 5.00 15.78
C ILE A 242 17.60 6.22 14.92
N VAL A 243 16.63 7.04 15.33
CA VAL A 243 16.31 8.32 14.68
C VAL A 243 16.79 9.46 15.58
N ARG A 244 17.57 10.39 15.03
CA ARG A 244 18.12 11.55 15.74
C ARG A 244 17.34 12.82 15.37
N PHE A 245 16.81 13.48 16.38
CA PHE A 245 16.11 14.75 16.29
C PHE A 245 17.08 15.93 16.42
N PRO A 246 16.64 17.15 16.09
CA PRO A 246 17.39 18.36 16.42
C PRO A 246 17.68 18.43 17.92
N GLU A 247 18.71 19.19 18.30
CA GLU A 247 19.17 19.34 19.70
C GLU A 247 19.78 18.07 20.31
N GLY A 248 20.11 17.06 19.50
CA GLY A 248 20.84 15.87 19.94
C GLY A 248 19.96 14.75 20.51
N ARG A 249 18.64 14.95 20.62
CA ARG A 249 17.73 13.93 21.14
C ARG A 249 17.57 12.75 20.19
N SER A 250 17.43 11.55 20.72
CA SER A 250 17.29 10.33 19.92
C SER A 250 16.06 9.51 20.30
N VAL A 251 15.49 8.79 19.33
CA VAL A 251 14.49 7.74 19.59
C VAL A 251 14.91 6.44 18.94
N VAL A 252 14.68 5.35 19.66
CA VAL A 252 14.93 3.99 19.18
C VAL A 252 13.64 3.42 18.62
N ILE A 253 13.73 2.80 17.44
CA ILE A 253 12.64 2.08 16.80
C ILE A 253 13.07 0.62 16.62
N ASP A 254 12.28 -0.30 17.17
CA ASP A 254 12.47 -1.75 17.09
C ASP A 254 11.26 -2.32 16.32
N SER A 255 11.53 -2.96 15.19
CA SER A 255 10.52 -3.58 14.34
C SER A 255 10.23 -4.97 14.87
N LYS A 256 9.01 -5.19 15.39
CA LYS A 256 8.59 -6.52 15.80
C LYS A 256 7.43 -7.07 14.99
N VAL A 257 7.72 -8.19 14.33
CA VAL A 257 6.77 -8.93 13.52
C VAL A 257 6.21 -10.10 14.32
N SER A 258 4.97 -9.95 14.80
CA SER A 258 4.22 -11.02 15.48
C SER A 258 3.02 -11.38 14.63
N LEU A 259 3.23 -12.08 13.51
CA LEU A 259 2.18 -12.32 12.52
C LEU A 259 1.66 -13.75 12.46
N THR A 260 2.29 -14.72 13.14
CA THR A 260 1.92 -16.13 13.03
C THR A 260 0.47 -16.38 13.49
N ALA A 261 0.16 -16.04 14.74
CA ALA A 261 -1.18 -16.22 15.29
C ALA A 261 -2.24 -15.40 14.56
N TYR A 262 -1.89 -14.19 14.10
CA TYR A 262 -2.78 -13.36 13.29
C TYR A 262 -3.08 -13.99 11.92
N SER A 263 -2.04 -14.49 11.24
CA SER A 263 -2.18 -15.14 9.93
C SER A 263 -2.97 -16.44 10.02
N ASP A 264 -2.82 -17.19 11.11
CA ASP A 264 -3.61 -18.39 11.37
C ASP A 264 -5.06 -18.05 11.71
N ALA A 265 -5.29 -16.97 12.48
CA ALA A 265 -6.64 -16.49 12.76
C ALA A 265 -7.39 -16.07 11.48
N LEU A 266 -6.70 -15.45 10.52
CA LEU A 266 -7.29 -15.08 9.22
C LEU A 266 -7.60 -16.30 8.32
N ALA A 267 -6.92 -17.43 8.55
CA ALA A 267 -7.12 -18.66 7.79
C ALA A 267 -8.07 -19.65 8.48
N ALA A 268 -8.48 -19.38 9.72
CA ALA A 268 -9.39 -20.23 10.48
C ALA A 268 -10.79 -20.19 9.86
N GLU A 269 -11.37 -21.37 9.66
CA GLU A 269 -12.75 -21.53 9.15
C GLU A 269 -13.80 -21.49 10.26
N ASP A 270 -13.36 -21.73 11.50
CA ASP A 270 -14.20 -21.69 12.70
C ASP A 270 -14.03 -20.39 13.48
N GLU A 271 -15.15 -19.78 13.88
CA GLU A 271 -15.17 -18.48 14.56
C GLU A 271 -14.58 -18.57 15.98
N ALA A 272 -14.78 -19.69 16.68
CA ALA A 272 -14.21 -19.89 18.02
C ALA A 272 -12.69 -20.04 17.97
N GLU A 273 -12.17 -20.78 16.99
CA GLU A 273 -10.73 -20.90 16.76
C GLU A 273 -10.12 -19.56 16.30
N GLN A 274 -10.82 -18.81 15.44
CA GLN A 274 -10.42 -17.46 15.04
C GLN A 274 -10.27 -16.54 16.26
N GLU A 275 -11.26 -16.50 17.17
CA GLU A 275 -11.19 -15.67 18.37
C GLU A 275 -10.03 -16.10 19.30
N ARG A 276 -9.81 -17.41 19.46
CA ARG A 276 -8.69 -17.95 20.26
C ARG A 276 -7.34 -17.50 19.71
N LEU A 277 -7.16 -17.55 18.39
CA LEU A 277 -5.93 -17.14 17.72
C LEU A 277 -5.73 -15.62 17.76
N MET A 278 -6.80 -14.82 17.67
CA MET A 278 -6.72 -13.36 17.88
C MET A 278 -6.28 -13.00 19.30
N LYS A 279 -6.75 -13.73 20.33
CA LYS A 279 -6.26 -13.59 21.71
C LYS A 279 -4.78 -13.95 21.83
N ALA A 280 -4.36 -15.04 21.20
CA ALA A 280 -2.96 -15.44 21.17
C ALA A 280 -2.07 -14.39 20.50
N HIS A 281 -2.55 -13.75 19.43
CA HIS A 281 -1.87 -12.63 18.76
C HIS A 281 -1.64 -11.45 19.70
N ALA A 282 -2.68 -10.97 20.39
CA ALA A 282 -2.55 -9.86 21.33
C ALA A 282 -1.59 -10.18 22.49
N LEU A 283 -1.61 -11.41 23.00
CA LEU A 283 -0.67 -11.92 24.00
C LEU A 283 0.78 -11.92 23.49
N SER A 284 1.00 -12.30 22.24
CA SER A 284 2.32 -12.27 21.60
C SER A 284 2.86 -10.84 21.48
N VAL A 285 2.01 -9.90 21.05
CA VAL A 285 2.37 -8.46 21.03
C VAL A 285 2.74 -7.97 22.43
N ARG A 286 1.95 -8.34 23.45
CA ARG A 286 2.25 -8.00 24.84
C ARG A 286 3.59 -8.57 25.31
N LYS A 287 3.90 -9.81 24.96
CA LYS A 287 5.18 -10.43 25.28
C LYS A 287 6.35 -9.66 24.67
N HIS A 288 6.22 -9.17 23.43
CA HIS A 288 7.25 -8.34 22.81
C HIS A 288 7.44 -7.01 23.52
N ILE A 289 6.38 -6.39 24.04
CA ILE A 289 6.50 -5.19 24.90
C ILE A 289 7.38 -5.52 26.12
N ASP A 290 7.13 -6.65 26.79
CA ASP A 290 7.91 -7.05 27.95
C ASP A 290 9.38 -7.37 27.61
N GLU A 291 9.61 -8.07 26.51
CA GLU A 291 10.96 -8.37 25.98
C GLU A 291 11.72 -7.08 25.65
N LEU A 292 11.05 -6.10 25.03
CA LEU A 292 11.65 -4.83 24.64
C LEU A 292 11.95 -3.94 25.85
N ALA A 293 11.04 -3.90 26.83
CA ALA A 293 11.19 -3.12 28.06
C ALA A 293 12.40 -3.59 28.87
N ALA A 294 12.72 -4.88 28.81
CA ALA A 294 13.86 -5.46 29.51
C ALA A 294 15.22 -5.05 28.92
N LYS A 295 15.27 -4.58 27.65
CA LYS A 295 16.52 -4.19 26.98
C LYS A 295 17.03 -2.79 27.37
N ASP A 296 16.22 -1.98 28.06
CA ASP A 296 16.53 -0.64 28.58
C ASP A 296 17.41 0.23 27.65
N TYR A 297 16.98 0.41 26.40
CA TYR A 297 17.70 1.23 25.40
C TYR A 297 18.00 2.67 25.83
N SER A 298 17.28 3.17 26.84
CA SER A 298 17.52 4.50 27.39
C SER A 298 18.91 4.68 28.01
N LYS A 299 19.57 3.57 28.38
CA LYS A 299 20.96 3.57 28.88
C LYS A 299 22.01 3.31 27.81
N LEU A 300 21.58 2.90 26.62
CA LEU A 300 22.46 2.48 25.53
C LEU A 300 22.66 3.60 24.52
N VAL A 301 21.63 4.41 24.30
CA VAL A 301 21.64 5.49 23.32
C VAL A 301 21.71 6.83 24.05
N ASP A 302 22.78 7.59 23.78
CA ASP A 302 22.95 8.94 24.31
C ASP A 302 21.75 9.83 23.93
N ASP A 303 21.30 10.64 24.89
CA ASP A 303 20.21 11.61 24.72
C ASP A 303 18.87 11.02 24.23
N ALA A 304 18.62 9.74 24.54
CA ALA A 304 17.35 9.09 24.23
C ALA A 304 16.17 9.76 24.97
N ILE A 305 15.04 9.95 24.28
CA ILE A 305 13.80 10.57 24.81
C ILE A 305 13.13 9.72 25.91
N GLY A 306 13.73 8.61 26.32
CA GLY A 306 13.25 7.75 27.40
C GLY A 306 12.05 6.89 27.01
N PHE A 307 11.70 6.84 25.71
CA PHE A 307 10.71 5.94 25.13
C PHE A 307 11.31 5.18 23.94
N VAL A 308 10.82 3.96 23.73
CA VAL A 308 11.13 3.13 22.56
C VAL A 308 9.88 2.95 21.72
N LEU A 309 10.00 3.12 20.40
CA LEU A 309 8.92 2.85 19.46
C LEU A 309 8.96 1.39 19.04
N MET A 310 7.91 0.63 19.37
CA MET A 310 7.74 -0.74 18.90
C MET A 310 6.92 -0.70 17.60
N PHE A 311 7.58 -0.91 16.47
CA PHE A 311 6.97 -0.84 15.15
C PHE A 311 6.33 -2.17 14.75
N ILE A 312 5.05 -2.13 14.37
CA ILE A 312 4.31 -3.28 13.82
C ILE A 312 4.01 -2.98 12.35
N PRO A 313 4.67 -3.65 11.38
CA PRO A 313 4.60 -3.27 9.96
C PRO A 313 3.24 -3.55 9.31
N ASN A 314 2.39 -4.38 9.93
CA ASN A 314 1.07 -4.71 9.41
C ASN A 314 -0.02 -3.95 10.20
N GLU A 315 -0.65 -2.98 9.54
CA GLU A 315 -1.69 -2.12 10.12
C GLU A 315 -2.88 -2.93 10.66
N THR A 316 -3.37 -3.92 9.92
CA THR A 316 -4.54 -4.69 10.33
C THR A 316 -4.24 -5.62 11.49
N SER A 317 -3.01 -6.11 11.59
CA SER A 317 -2.50 -6.87 12.74
C SER A 317 -2.39 -6.01 14.00
N TYR A 318 -1.90 -4.77 13.87
CA TYR A 318 -1.88 -3.79 14.95
C TYR A 318 -3.31 -3.52 15.48
N ILE A 319 -4.25 -3.19 14.59
CA ILE A 319 -5.64 -2.93 14.95
C ILE A 319 -6.28 -4.15 15.63
N ALA A 320 -6.03 -5.36 15.12
CA ALA A 320 -6.55 -6.59 15.69
C ALA A 320 -6.06 -6.81 17.13
N ALA A 321 -4.78 -6.55 17.41
CA ALA A 321 -4.23 -6.64 18.75
C ALA A 321 -4.87 -5.62 19.71
N MET A 322 -5.02 -4.36 19.29
CA MET A 322 -5.66 -3.31 20.10
C MET A 322 -7.13 -3.61 20.39
N LYS A 323 -7.87 -4.16 19.41
CA LYS A 323 -9.27 -4.56 19.60
C LYS A 323 -9.40 -5.69 20.64
N GLN A 324 -8.48 -6.64 20.61
CA GLN A 324 -8.52 -7.80 21.50
C GLN A 324 -8.07 -7.48 22.92
N GLN A 325 -7.17 -6.50 23.09
CA GLN A 325 -6.73 -6.00 24.38
C GLN A 325 -6.69 -4.46 24.38
N PRO A 326 -7.80 -3.78 24.72
CA PRO A 326 -7.88 -2.30 24.67
C PRO A 326 -6.87 -1.58 25.57
N ASP A 327 -6.48 -2.18 26.69
CA ASP A 327 -5.50 -1.60 27.62
C ASP A 327 -4.03 -1.79 27.18
N LEU A 328 -3.78 -2.42 26.02
CA LEU A 328 -2.42 -2.78 25.58
C LEU A 328 -1.54 -1.55 25.34
N SER A 329 -2.09 -0.47 24.79
CA SER A 329 -1.37 0.81 24.61
C SER A 329 -0.96 1.43 25.94
N ARG A 330 -1.88 1.44 26.93
CA ARG A 330 -1.59 1.95 28.27
C ARG A 330 -0.54 1.10 28.98
N TYR A 331 -0.60 -0.22 28.81
CA TYR A 331 0.40 -1.15 29.32
C TYR A 331 1.79 -0.87 28.72
N ALA A 332 1.87 -0.71 27.39
CA ALA A 332 3.11 -0.35 26.71
C ALA A 332 3.68 0.96 27.24
N TYR A 333 2.84 1.98 27.37
CA TYR A 333 3.24 3.30 27.83
C TYR A 333 3.86 3.26 29.24
N GLN A 334 3.26 2.52 30.17
CA GLN A 334 3.82 2.32 31.52
C GLN A 334 5.19 1.66 31.52
N LYS A 335 5.48 0.87 30.47
CA LYS A 335 6.78 0.23 30.22
C LYS A 335 7.73 1.09 29.38
N LYS A 336 7.39 2.37 29.16
CA LYS A 336 8.13 3.30 28.30
C LYS A 336 8.23 2.86 26.83
N ILE A 337 7.18 2.20 26.34
CA ILE A 337 7.08 1.73 24.95
C ILE A 337 5.86 2.36 24.30
N ILE A 338 6.03 2.83 23.08
CA ILE A 338 4.92 3.31 22.24
C ILE A 338 4.78 2.32 21.08
N ILE A 339 3.62 1.69 20.98
CA ILE A 339 3.32 0.82 19.84
C ILE A 339 2.95 1.70 18.67
N ILE A 340 3.58 1.49 17.51
CA ILE A 340 3.38 2.33 16.35
C ILE A 340 3.21 1.49 15.09
N SER A 341 2.25 1.89 14.25
CA SER A 341 1.98 1.29 12.94
C SER A 341 2.54 2.16 11.81
N PRO A 342 2.57 1.70 10.55
CA PRO A 342 3.09 2.49 9.42
C PRO A 342 2.50 3.90 9.33
N SER A 343 1.17 4.02 9.43
CA SER A 343 0.50 5.32 9.33
C SER A 343 0.84 6.23 10.50
N ASN A 344 0.89 5.69 11.71
CA ASN A 344 1.21 6.47 12.91
C ASN A 344 2.67 6.91 12.94
N LEU A 345 3.59 6.07 12.46
CA LEU A 345 5.01 6.39 12.37
C LEU A 345 5.25 7.51 11.36
N LEU A 346 4.68 7.37 10.18
CA LEU A 346 4.79 8.38 9.12
C LEU A 346 4.24 9.74 9.59
N MET A 347 3.13 9.74 10.32
CA MET A 347 2.60 10.95 10.95
C MET A 347 3.56 11.53 11.99
N ALA A 348 4.10 10.72 12.89
CA ALA A 348 5.07 11.16 13.90
C ALA A 348 6.35 11.73 13.28
N LEU A 349 6.86 11.12 12.21
CA LEU A 349 8.04 11.58 11.47
C LEU A 349 7.76 12.89 10.73
N GLN A 350 6.56 13.07 10.16
CA GLN A 350 6.18 14.34 9.55
C GLN A 350 6.16 15.49 10.56
N LEU A 351 5.71 15.23 11.80
CA LEU A 351 5.77 16.22 12.89
C LEU A 351 7.22 16.60 13.21
N ALA A 352 8.09 15.60 13.29
CA ALA A 352 9.52 15.80 13.52
C ALA A 352 10.23 16.50 12.36
N TYR A 353 9.80 16.26 11.13
CA TYR A 353 10.36 16.89 9.93
C TYR A 353 10.25 18.40 9.94
N ASN A 354 9.16 18.93 10.47
CA ASN A 354 9.01 20.37 10.64
C ASN A 354 10.00 20.93 11.67
N LEU A 355 10.35 20.17 12.71
CA LEU A 355 11.41 20.56 13.65
C LEU A 355 12.78 20.56 12.97
N TRP A 356 13.11 19.55 12.13
CA TRP A 356 14.36 19.52 11.37
C TRP A 356 14.47 20.69 10.39
N GLN A 357 13.39 21.06 9.69
CA GLN A 357 13.40 22.23 8.80
C GLN A 357 13.64 23.53 9.57
N TYR A 358 13.01 23.68 10.73
CA TYR A 358 13.21 24.84 11.59
C TYR A 358 14.65 24.96 12.10
N ASP A 359 15.23 23.88 12.62
CA ASP A 359 16.64 23.83 13.06
C ASP A 359 17.61 24.15 11.92
N ARG A 360 17.36 23.61 10.72
CA ARG A 360 18.19 23.87 9.53
C ARG A 360 18.13 25.33 9.10
N GLN A 361 16.96 25.96 9.16
CA GLN A 361 16.81 27.40 8.89
C GLN A 361 17.60 28.22 9.91
N ASN A 362 17.51 27.91 11.20
CA ASN A 362 18.26 28.61 12.24
C ASN A 362 19.79 28.51 12.05
N LYS A 363 20.31 27.31 11.80
CA LYS A 363 21.75 27.11 11.54
C LYS A 363 22.25 27.87 10.30
N ASN A 364 21.41 27.99 9.27
CA ASN A 364 21.74 28.77 8.09
C ASN A 364 21.73 30.27 8.37
N VAL A 365 20.81 30.76 9.20
CA VAL A 365 20.78 32.16 9.66
C VAL A 365 22.04 32.49 10.46
N GLU A 366 22.46 31.64 11.39
CA GLU A 366 23.71 31.83 12.13
C GLU A 366 24.93 31.94 11.21
N LYS A 367 25.03 31.06 10.20
CA LYS A 367 26.08 31.12 9.19
C LYS A 367 26.02 32.43 8.39
N ILE A 368 24.84 32.89 8.01
CA ILE A 368 24.66 34.16 7.29
C ILE A 368 25.11 35.33 8.15
N VAL A 369 24.69 35.40 9.42
CA VAL A 369 25.09 36.46 10.36
C VAL A 369 26.60 36.46 10.55
N LYS A 370 27.21 35.29 10.74
CA LYS A 370 28.67 35.18 10.86
C LYS A 370 29.37 35.65 9.58
N THR A 371 28.92 35.22 8.42
CA THR A 371 29.49 35.63 7.13
C THR A 371 29.33 37.12 6.89
N ALA A 372 28.21 37.71 7.31
CA ALA A 372 27.97 39.16 7.23
C ALA A 372 28.88 39.95 8.17
N ALA A 373 29.12 39.44 9.39
CA ALA A 373 30.09 40.03 10.32
C ALA A 373 31.52 39.98 9.75
N ASP A 374 31.94 38.81 9.25
CA ASP A 374 33.26 38.65 8.61
C ASP A 374 33.41 39.58 7.40
N LEU A 375 32.36 39.76 6.61
CA LEU A 375 32.35 40.71 5.48
C LEU A 375 32.45 42.16 5.94
N TYR A 376 31.72 42.54 6.99
CA TYR A 376 31.77 43.88 7.57
C TYR A 376 33.19 44.22 8.02
N ASP A 377 33.84 43.31 8.76
CA ASP A 377 35.22 43.47 9.21
C ASP A 377 36.20 43.63 8.04
N LYS A 378 35.99 42.89 6.94
CA LYS A 378 36.80 43.05 5.71
C LYS A 378 36.59 44.40 5.04
N VAL A 379 35.35 44.91 5.00
CA VAL A 379 35.06 46.23 4.43
C VAL A 379 35.67 47.33 5.29
N ALA A 380 35.57 47.24 6.62
CA ALA A 380 36.20 48.19 7.53
C ALA A 380 37.73 48.21 7.35
N GLY A 381 38.38 47.04 7.30
CA GLY A 381 39.82 46.98 7.05
C GLY A 381 40.23 47.49 5.66
N PHE A 382 39.37 47.35 4.65
CA PHE A 382 39.59 47.96 3.34
C PHE A 382 39.44 49.47 3.38
N GLU A 383 38.45 50.02 4.10
CA GLU A 383 38.28 51.46 4.31
C GLU A 383 39.54 52.08 4.92
N ASP A 384 40.08 51.50 5.99
CA ASP A 384 41.32 51.99 6.64
C ASP A 384 42.50 52.04 5.65
N THR A 385 42.63 51.00 4.83
CA THR A 385 43.66 50.92 3.79
C THR A 385 43.43 52.00 2.72
N PHE A 386 42.18 52.20 2.30
CA PHE A 386 41.81 53.19 1.30
C PHE A 386 42.03 54.63 1.78
N MET A 387 41.69 54.93 3.03
CA MET A 387 41.96 56.21 3.68
C MET A 387 43.47 56.49 3.77
N SER A 388 44.25 55.46 4.13
CA SER A 388 45.72 55.54 4.16
C SER A 388 46.32 55.88 2.78
N VAL A 389 45.74 55.35 1.70
CA VAL A 389 46.13 55.72 0.32
C VAL A 389 45.86 57.20 0.06
N GLY A 390 44.70 57.72 0.47
CA GLY A 390 44.36 59.14 0.36
C GLY A 390 45.36 60.06 1.07
N ASP A 391 45.79 59.68 2.27
CA ASP A 391 46.82 60.38 3.04
C ASP A 391 48.19 60.37 2.32
N LEU A 392 48.58 59.22 1.77
CA LEU A 392 49.83 59.08 1.01
C LEU A 392 49.82 59.94 -0.25
N ILE A 393 48.70 60.01 -0.98
CA ILE A 393 48.54 60.89 -2.15
C ILE A 393 48.68 62.35 -1.74
N THR A 394 48.08 62.75 -0.62
CA THR A 394 48.17 64.12 -0.09
C THR A 394 49.62 64.49 0.27
N ARG A 395 50.34 63.58 0.94
CA ARG A 395 51.77 63.76 1.27
C ARG A 395 52.66 63.80 0.02
N LEU A 396 52.38 62.95 -0.96
CA LEU A 396 53.10 62.92 -2.22
C LEU A 396 52.91 64.25 -2.97
N SER A 397 51.67 64.72 -3.06
CA SER A 397 51.33 66.02 -3.67
C SER A 397 52.08 67.18 -3.00
N GLY A 398 52.07 67.25 -1.66
CA GLY A 398 52.82 68.27 -0.92
C GLY A 398 54.34 68.18 -1.12
N THR A 399 54.89 66.97 -1.22
CA THR A 399 56.32 66.76 -1.50
C THR A 399 56.68 67.18 -2.92
N PHE A 400 55.82 66.85 -3.89
CA PHE A 400 55.95 67.27 -5.27
C PHE A 400 55.91 68.80 -5.40
N ASP A 401 54.94 69.46 -4.76
CA ASP A 401 54.83 70.93 -4.75
C ASP A 401 56.06 71.59 -4.13
N LYS A 402 56.61 71.01 -3.06
CA LYS A 402 57.86 71.49 -2.45
C LYS A 402 59.04 71.35 -3.41
N ALA A 403 59.19 70.20 -4.07
CA ALA A 403 60.24 69.99 -5.06
C ALA A 403 60.10 70.95 -6.25
N ARG A 404 58.86 71.18 -6.72
CA ARG A 404 58.56 72.14 -7.79
C ARG A 404 58.92 73.56 -7.39
N LYS A 405 58.60 74.01 -6.17
CA LYS A 405 59.02 75.32 -5.64
C LYS A 405 60.54 75.45 -5.56
N GLN A 406 61.25 74.42 -5.12
CA GLN A 406 62.71 74.47 -5.04
C GLN A 406 63.37 74.54 -6.43
N LEU A 407 62.78 73.88 -7.42
CA LEU A 407 63.30 73.82 -8.78
C LEU A 407 62.91 75.04 -9.62
N TYR A 408 61.63 75.40 -9.66
CA TYR A 408 61.05 76.38 -10.60
C TYR A 408 60.42 77.61 -9.93
N ASP A 409 59.52 77.43 -8.95
CA ASP A 409 58.56 78.51 -8.61
C ASP A 409 58.97 79.37 -7.40
N GLY A 410 59.87 78.87 -6.55
CA GLY A 410 60.21 79.48 -5.27
C GLY A 410 61.20 80.65 -5.37
N THR A 411 61.20 81.52 -4.36
CA THR A 411 62.16 82.63 -4.27
C THR A 411 63.58 82.08 -4.10
N GLY A 412 64.43 82.31 -5.10
CA GLY A 412 65.79 81.78 -5.14
C GLY A 412 65.89 80.31 -5.56
N ASN A 413 64.92 79.81 -6.34
CA ASN A 413 64.91 78.46 -6.91
C ASN A 413 66.20 78.14 -7.70
N VAL A 414 66.45 76.83 -7.85
CA VAL A 414 67.68 76.30 -8.47
C VAL A 414 67.80 76.77 -9.91
N MET A 415 66.71 76.73 -10.70
CA MET A 415 66.76 77.11 -12.12
C MET A 415 67.19 78.57 -12.30
N ARG A 416 66.61 79.50 -11.53
CA ARG A 416 66.98 80.92 -11.55
C ARG A 416 68.43 81.15 -11.10
N ARG A 417 68.92 80.41 -10.09
CA ARG A 417 70.32 80.50 -9.65
C ARG A 417 71.29 80.00 -10.74
N VAL A 418 70.99 78.85 -11.35
CA VAL A 418 71.80 78.28 -12.44
C VAL A 418 71.80 79.22 -13.65
N GLU A 419 70.66 79.83 -13.98
CA GLU A 419 70.57 80.79 -15.09
C GLU A 419 71.39 82.06 -14.81
N SER A 420 71.39 82.56 -13.57
CA SER A 420 72.21 83.72 -13.19
C SER A 420 73.72 83.51 -13.39
N LEU A 421 74.21 82.25 -13.38
CA LEU A 421 75.60 81.93 -13.65
C LEU A 421 76.01 82.26 -15.10
N LYS A 422 75.07 82.23 -16.06
CA LYS A 422 75.35 82.69 -17.44
C LYS A 422 75.70 84.17 -17.46
N GLY A 423 74.97 84.99 -16.70
CA GLY A 423 75.26 86.42 -16.51
C GLY A 423 76.61 86.68 -15.84
N MET A 424 77.17 85.69 -15.14
CA MET A 424 78.49 85.74 -14.50
C MET A 424 79.62 85.16 -15.38
N GLY A 425 79.35 84.84 -16.65
CA GLY A 425 80.38 84.42 -17.62
C GLY A 425 80.50 82.91 -17.85
N VAL A 426 79.61 82.08 -17.30
CA VAL A 426 79.58 80.63 -17.58
C VAL A 426 78.86 80.36 -18.91
N THR A 427 79.50 79.63 -19.84
CA THR A 427 78.95 79.31 -21.18
C THR A 427 78.58 77.84 -21.30
N PRO A 428 77.35 77.44 -20.95
CA PRO A 428 76.93 76.04 -21.00
C PRO A 428 76.74 75.54 -22.44
N LYS A 429 77.10 74.28 -22.69
CA LYS A 429 76.96 73.62 -24.01
C LYS A 429 75.53 73.21 -24.38
N LYS A 430 74.61 73.15 -23.39
CA LYS A 430 73.19 72.82 -23.57
C LYS A 430 72.34 73.81 -22.77
N GLN A 431 71.20 74.22 -23.31
CA GLN A 431 70.25 75.12 -22.64
C GLN A 431 69.13 74.33 -21.95
N ILE A 432 68.65 74.86 -20.82
CA ILE A 432 67.53 74.31 -20.05
C ILE A 432 66.23 74.91 -20.61
N LYS A 433 65.37 74.09 -21.21
CA LYS A 433 64.18 74.52 -21.97
C LYS A 433 63.07 75.18 -21.14
N SER A 434 63.01 74.93 -19.84
CA SER A 434 61.91 75.33 -18.95
C SER A 434 61.93 76.79 -18.49
N LEU A 435 62.81 77.63 -19.05
CA LEU A 435 62.98 79.04 -18.68
C LEU A 435 62.86 79.98 -19.89
N GLU A 436 62.45 79.48 -21.06
CA GLU A 436 62.23 80.33 -22.26
C GLU A 436 60.93 81.15 -22.19
N GLU A 437 60.05 80.87 -21.24
CA GLU A 437 58.77 81.59 -21.06
C GLU A 437 58.59 82.02 -19.60
N SER A 438 59.17 83.16 -19.24
CA SER A 438 58.79 83.95 -18.06
C SER A 438 59.05 85.42 -18.32
#